data_AF-A0A1A8HI58-F1
#
_entry.id   AF-A0A1A8HI58-F1
#
_cell.length_a   1.000
_cell.length_b   1.000
_cell.length_c   1.000
_cell.angle_alpha   90.00
_cell.angle_beta   90.00
_cell.angle_gamma   90.00
#
_symmetry.space_group_name_H-M   'P 1'
#
loop_
_entity.id
_entity.type
_entity.pdbx_description
1 polymer ?
#
loop_
_entity_poly.entity_id
_entity_poly.type
_entity_poly.pdbx_seq_one_letter_code
_entity_poly.pdbx_strand_id
1 'polypeptide(L)'
;GGVIPGFVGFDSTVTSELSYVPAVHGVEEIDNLVDADFRLVLRKLSKRDVVTRLKAVQDFGSMCQKRHTEDVKGVLPYWPRIYCKISVDHDRRIREATQLAFEQLVLKVRRSLAPFLKS
;
A
#
# COMPACT_ATOMS: atom_id res chain seq x y z
N GLY A 1 22.01 -25.92 -13.88
CA GLY A 1 20.61 -25.92 -14.36
C GLY A 1 19.92 -24.73 -13.72
N GLY A 2 19.53 -23.74 -14.52
CA GLY A 2 18.91 -22.52 -14.03
C GLY A 2 17.46 -22.76 -13.60
N VAL A 3 17.11 -22.25 -12.42
CA VAL A 3 15.74 -22.27 -11.90
C VAL A 3 15.04 -21.03 -12.45
N ILE A 4 14.04 -21.21 -13.31
CA ILE A 4 13.23 -20.10 -13.83
C ILE A 4 12.23 -19.71 -12.73
N PRO A 5 12.18 -18.45 -12.25
CA PRO A 5 11.15 -18.04 -11.31
C PRO A 5 9.79 -18.01 -12.01
N GLY A 6 8.82 -18.71 -11.43
CA GLY A 6 7.47 -18.86 -11.98
C GLY A 6 6.76 -17.53 -12.21
N PHE A 7 6.25 -17.36 -13.43
CA PHE A 7 5.37 -16.25 -13.82
C PHE A 7 4.00 -16.41 -13.15
N VAL A 8 3.58 -15.42 -12.35
CA VAL A 8 2.24 -15.37 -11.77
C VAL A 8 1.29 -14.69 -12.77
N GLY A 9 0.46 -15.50 -13.42
CA GLY A 9 -0.50 -15.07 -14.44
C GLY A 9 -1.76 -14.40 -13.86
N PHE A 10 -2.43 -13.64 -14.72
CA PHE A 10 -3.69 -12.92 -14.49
C PHE A 10 -4.86 -13.89 -14.23
N ASP A 11 -5.13 -14.22 -12.97
CA ASP A 11 -6.45 -14.75 -12.57
C ASP A 11 -7.24 -13.66 -11.84
N SER A 12 -8.38 -13.30 -12.41
CA SER A 12 -9.21 -12.16 -11.98
C SER A 12 -10.11 -12.48 -10.79
N THR A 13 -10.09 -13.71 -10.29
CA THR A 13 -10.97 -14.14 -9.19
C THR A 13 -10.32 -14.16 -7.80
N VAL A 14 -8.97 -14.08 -7.70
CA VAL A 14 -8.22 -14.06 -6.42
C VAL A 14 -7.76 -12.64 -6.03
N THR A 15 -8.34 -11.61 -6.63
CA THR A 15 -7.86 -10.21 -6.53
C THR A 15 -8.19 -9.52 -5.21
N SER A 16 -9.17 -10.01 -4.46
CA SER A 16 -9.62 -9.33 -3.25
C SER A 16 -8.73 -9.59 -2.03
N GLU A 17 -8.16 -10.79 -1.90
CA GLU A 17 -7.29 -11.15 -0.76
C GLU A 17 -5.80 -10.83 -1.01
N LEU A 18 -5.37 -10.78 -2.26
CA LEU A 18 -3.97 -10.51 -2.63
C LEU A 18 -3.60 -9.01 -2.70
N SER A 19 -4.49 -8.12 -2.25
CA SER A 19 -4.29 -6.65 -2.33
C SER A 19 -3.10 -6.15 -1.49
N TYR A 20 -2.58 -6.98 -0.58
CA TYR A 20 -1.42 -6.71 0.27
C TYR A 20 -0.15 -7.46 -0.18
N VAL A 21 -0.17 -8.19 -1.29
CA VAL A 21 0.98 -9.02 -1.69
C VAL A 21 1.92 -8.24 -2.61
N PRO A 22 3.21 -8.06 -2.24
CA PRO A 22 4.20 -7.42 -3.09
C PRO A 22 4.41 -8.22 -4.38
N ALA A 23 4.83 -7.53 -5.45
CA ALA A 23 5.12 -8.15 -6.74
C ALA A 23 6.33 -9.11 -6.71
N VAL A 24 7.01 -9.22 -5.57
CA VAL A 24 8.22 -10.02 -5.36
C VAL A 24 8.13 -10.63 -3.96
N HIS A 25 7.96 -11.96 -3.88
CA HIS A 25 7.95 -12.82 -2.69
C HIS A 25 6.68 -12.82 -1.81
N GLY A 26 6.37 -14.02 -1.31
CA GLY A 26 5.07 -14.45 -0.79
C GLY A 26 4.62 -13.82 0.55
N VAL A 27 3.36 -14.09 0.85
CA VAL A 27 2.51 -13.42 1.87
C VAL A 27 3.01 -13.56 3.31
N GLU A 28 3.83 -14.57 3.62
CA GLU A 28 4.10 -14.97 5.01
C GLU A 28 5.40 -14.40 5.61
N GLU A 29 6.34 -13.89 4.80
CA GLU A 29 7.66 -13.50 5.32
C GLU A 29 7.79 -11.99 5.64
N ILE A 30 6.78 -11.19 5.32
CA ILE A 30 6.85 -9.71 5.37
C ILE A 30 5.94 -9.10 6.45
N ASP A 31 5.26 -9.94 7.25
CA ASP A 31 4.32 -9.47 8.27
C ASP A 31 5.04 -8.86 9.51
N ASN A 32 6.36 -9.03 9.66
CA ASN A 32 7.11 -8.53 10.83
C ASN A 32 7.92 -7.25 10.58
N LEU A 33 8.11 -6.81 9.33
CA LEU A 33 8.88 -5.60 9.01
C LEU A 33 8.05 -4.32 8.98
N VAL A 34 6.72 -4.46 8.92
CA VAL A 34 5.79 -3.32 8.90
C VAL A 34 5.17 -3.17 10.27
N ASP A 35 5.28 -1.97 10.82
CA ASP A 35 4.63 -1.59 12.07
C ASP A 35 3.14 -2.00 12.08
N ALA A 36 2.68 -2.50 13.22
CA ALA A 36 1.38 -3.16 13.35
C ALA A 36 0.21 -2.22 13.01
N ASP A 37 0.34 -0.93 13.34
CA ASP A 37 -0.69 0.05 13.02
C ASP A 37 -0.77 0.29 11.51
N PHE A 38 0.37 0.33 10.82
CA PHE A 38 0.41 0.45 9.36
C PHE A 38 -0.24 -0.78 8.70
N ARG A 39 0.07 -1.99 9.17
CA ARG A 39 -0.57 -3.22 8.68
C ARG A 39 -2.08 -3.19 8.83
N LEU A 40 -2.57 -2.75 9.99
CA LEU A 40 -4.00 -2.64 10.25
C LEU A 40 -4.68 -1.67 9.27
N VAL A 41 -4.07 -0.51 9.03
CA VAL A 41 -4.60 0.48 8.09
C VAL A 41 -4.60 -0.04 6.65
N LEU A 42 -3.51 -0.67 6.19
CA LEU A 42 -3.41 -1.23 4.84
C LEU A 42 -4.45 -2.35 4.60
N ARG A 43 -4.72 -3.17 5.63
CA ARG A 43 -5.82 -4.15 5.60
C ARG A 43 -7.19 -3.48 5.47
N LYS A 44 -7.44 -2.38 6.18
CA LYS A 44 -8.71 -1.63 6.09
C LYS A 44 -8.91 -1.00 4.70
N LEU A 45 -7.85 -0.52 4.05
CA LEU A 45 -7.90 0.05 2.68
C LEU A 45 -8.40 -0.97 1.64
N SER A 46 -8.15 -2.26 1.87
CA SER A 46 -8.54 -3.34 0.97
C SER A 46 -10.04 -3.70 1.05
N LYS A 47 -10.76 -3.22 2.06
CA LYS A 47 -12.20 -3.52 2.27
C LYS A 47 -13.10 -2.68 1.35
N ARG A 48 -14.34 -3.13 1.09
CA ARG A 48 -15.32 -2.47 0.21
C ARG A 48 -16.11 -1.31 0.84
N ASP A 49 -16.11 -1.18 2.17
CA ASP A 49 -16.86 -0.13 2.86
C ASP A 49 -16.23 1.26 2.69
N VAL A 50 -17.01 2.23 2.17
CA VAL A 50 -16.55 3.58 1.80
C VAL A 50 -16.08 4.37 3.02
N VAL A 51 -16.85 4.34 4.11
CA VAL A 51 -16.52 5.10 5.33
C VAL A 51 -15.25 4.57 5.98
N THR A 52 -15.12 3.24 6.08
CA THR A 52 -13.93 2.56 6.59
C THR A 52 -12.71 2.86 5.73
N ARG A 53 -12.84 2.82 4.40
CA ARG A 53 -11.74 3.11 3.47
C ARG A 53 -11.30 4.56 3.59
N LEU A 54 -12.24 5.52 3.59
CA LEU A 54 -11.93 6.94 3.74
C LEU A 54 -11.15 7.22 5.03
N LYS A 55 -11.63 6.68 6.16
CA LYS A 55 -10.95 6.85 7.45
C LYS A 55 -9.57 6.22 7.44
N ALA A 56 -9.42 5.03 6.85
CA ALA A 56 -8.14 4.36 6.73
C ALA A 56 -7.14 5.16 5.89
N VAL A 57 -7.55 5.79 4.78
CA VAL A 57 -6.66 6.65 3.97
C VAL A 57 -6.19 7.86 4.77
N GLN A 58 -7.11 8.52 5.48
CA GLN A 58 -6.78 9.68 6.32
C GLN A 58 -5.82 9.31 7.46
N ASP A 59 -6.07 8.17 8.10
CA ASP A 59 -5.20 7.65 9.16
C ASP A 59 -3.81 7.32 8.63
N PHE A 60 -3.73 6.68 7.47
CA PHE A 60 -2.46 6.41 6.80
C PHE A 60 -1.65 7.70 6.56
N GLY A 61 -2.28 8.74 6.00
CA GLY A 61 -1.63 10.03 5.79
C GLY A 61 -1.15 10.68 7.09
N SER A 62 -1.96 10.63 8.15
CA SER A 62 -1.58 11.14 9.47
C SER A 62 -0.41 10.36 10.10
N MET A 63 -0.39 9.03 9.92
CA MET A 63 0.73 8.21 10.36
C MET A 63 2.01 8.53 9.60
N CYS A 64 1.92 8.76 8.28
CA CYS A 64 3.05 9.20 7.47
C CYS A 64 3.63 10.54 7.94
N GLN A 65 2.84 11.42 8.55
CA GLN A 65 3.35 12.66 9.15
C GLN A 65 4.06 12.40 10.49
N LYS A 66 3.45 11.61 11.36
CA LYS A 66 3.81 11.51 12.78
C LYS A 66 4.88 10.48 13.09
N ARG A 67 4.96 9.38 12.32
CA ARG A 67 5.86 8.25 12.61
C ARG A 67 7.28 8.49 12.11
N HIS A 68 8.22 7.67 12.58
CA HIS A 68 9.61 7.73 12.14
C HIS A 68 9.73 7.31 10.68
N THR A 69 10.71 7.89 9.98
CA THR A 69 10.89 7.63 8.55
C THR A 69 11.14 6.16 8.25
N GLU A 70 11.84 5.42 9.12
CA GLU A 70 12.08 3.98 8.95
C GLU A 70 10.79 3.15 9.01
N ASP A 71 9.88 3.48 9.93
CA ASP A 71 8.56 2.82 10.01
C ASP A 71 7.76 3.04 8.72
N VAL A 72 7.79 4.27 8.21
CA VAL A 72 7.05 4.64 6.99
C VAL A 72 7.66 4.00 5.74
N LYS A 73 8.99 3.85 5.68
CA LYS A 73 9.67 3.14 4.58
C LYS A 73 9.21 1.69 4.45
N GLY A 74 8.88 1.03 5.56
CA GLY A 74 8.35 -0.34 5.56
C GLY A 74 7.10 -0.52 4.69
N VAL A 75 6.36 0.56 4.42
CA VAL A 75 5.12 0.52 3.63
C VAL A 75 5.35 0.62 2.12
N LEU A 76 6.53 1.10 1.70
CA LEU A 76 6.82 1.39 0.29
C LEU A 76 6.66 0.20 -0.67
N PRO A 77 7.01 -1.06 -0.32
CA PRO A 77 6.79 -2.21 -1.19
C PRO A 77 5.32 -2.47 -1.54
N TYR A 78 4.39 -1.99 -0.72
CA TYR A 78 2.95 -2.25 -0.84
C TYR A 78 2.18 -1.08 -1.47
N TRP A 79 2.66 0.14 -1.21
CA TRP A 79 1.95 1.37 -1.56
C TRP A 79 1.60 1.49 -3.05
N PRO A 80 2.48 1.16 -4.03
CA PRO A 80 2.15 1.32 -5.45
C PRO A 80 0.87 0.59 -5.87
N ARG A 81 0.73 -0.68 -5.48
CA ARG A 81 -0.46 -1.49 -5.79
C ARG A 81 -1.72 -0.93 -5.14
N ILE A 82 -1.61 -0.53 -3.87
CA ILE A 82 -2.74 0.04 -3.12
C ILE A 82 -3.15 1.38 -3.74
N TYR A 83 -2.19 2.27 -4.00
CA TYR A 83 -2.39 3.57 -4.60
C TYR A 83 -3.08 3.48 -5.96
N CYS A 84 -2.62 2.60 -6.86
CA CYS A 84 -3.28 2.38 -8.14
C CYS A 84 -4.76 2.01 -8.00
N LYS A 85 -5.12 1.24 -6.96
CA LYS A 85 -6.51 0.84 -6.70
C LYS A 85 -7.36 1.97 -6.11
N ILE A 86 -6.85 2.71 -5.11
CA ILE A 86 -7.65 3.70 -4.37
C ILE A 86 -7.63 5.11 -5.00
N SER A 87 -6.65 5.41 -5.86
CA SER A 87 -6.59 6.70 -6.57
C SER A 87 -7.70 6.87 -7.62
N VAL A 88 -8.28 5.76 -8.08
CA VAL A 88 -9.39 5.73 -9.07
C VAL A 88 -10.73 5.34 -8.43
N ASP A 89 -10.84 5.45 -7.10
CA ASP A 89 -12.07 5.15 -6.37
C ASP A 89 -13.27 5.96 -6.91
N HIS A 90 -14.48 5.39 -6.86
CA HIS A 90 -15.70 6.10 -7.27
C HIS A 90 -16.02 7.29 -6.35
N ASP A 91 -15.75 7.18 -5.04
CA ASP A 91 -15.98 8.28 -4.11
C ASP A 91 -14.86 9.33 -4.24
N ARG A 92 -15.24 10.56 -4.59
CA ARG A 92 -14.30 11.68 -4.76
C ARG A 92 -13.47 11.97 -3.50
N ARG A 93 -14.05 11.77 -2.31
CA ARG A 93 -13.38 12.05 -1.04
C ARG A 93 -12.23 11.07 -0.81
N ILE A 94 -12.39 9.82 -1.26
CA ILE A 94 -11.33 8.81 -1.17
C ILE A 94 -10.18 9.16 -2.13
N ARG A 95 -10.51 9.62 -3.35
CA ARG A 95 -9.48 10.09 -4.29
C ARG A 95 -8.70 11.28 -3.75
N GLU A 96 -9.39 12.30 -3.23
CA GLU A 96 -8.76 13.47 -2.60
C GLU A 96 -7.88 13.07 -1.41
N ALA A 97 -8.42 12.27 -0.49
CA ALA A 97 -7.66 11.77 0.67
C ALA A 97 -6.44 10.95 0.25
N THR A 98 -6.53 10.18 -0.84
CA THR A 98 -5.41 9.39 -1.37
C THR A 98 -4.26 10.28 -1.83
N GLN A 99 -4.57 11.40 -2.51
CA GLN A 99 -3.54 12.33 -2.95
C GLN A 99 -2.87 13.02 -1.76
N LEU A 100 -3.66 13.46 -0.77
CA LEU A 100 -3.12 14.05 0.47
C LEU A 100 -2.24 13.04 1.22
N ALA A 101 -2.68 11.79 1.34
CA ALA A 101 -1.91 10.72 1.95
C ALA A 101 -0.60 10.45 1.19
N PHE A 102 -0.64 10.45 -0.14
CA PHE A 102 0.54 10.25 -0.97
C PHE A 102 1.54 11.40 -0.83
N GLU A 103 1.06 12.65 -0.77
CA GLU A 103 1.91 13.80 -0.47
C GLU A 103 2.67 13.60 0.86
N GLN A 104 1.99 13.19 1.92
CA GLN A 104 2.63 12.96 3.22
C GLN A 104 3.66 11.83 3.17
N LEU A 105 3.34 10.75 2.44
CA LEU A 105 4.29 9.66 2.22
C LEU A 105 5.55 10.16 1.49
N VAL A 106 5.38 10.89 0.38
CA VAL A 106 6.48 11.45 -0.42
C VAL A 106 7.33 12.41 0.42
N LEU A 107 6.70 13.29 1.20
CA LEU A 107 7.39 14.24 2.08
C LEU A 107 8.19 13.53 3.18
N LYS A 108 7.70 12.39 3.70
CA LYS A 108 8.41 11.62 4.72
C LYS A 108 9.57 10.82 4.15
N VAL A 109 9.36 10.05 3.07
CA VAL A 109 10.36 9.08 2.58
C VAL A 109 11.32 9.64 1.52
N ARG A 110 10.94 10.76 0.87
CA ARG A 110 11.75 11.48 -0.12
C ARG A 110 12.30 10.55 -1.20
N ARG A 111 13.63 10.55 -1.42
CA ARG A 111 14.33 9.77 -2.45
C ARG A 111 14.16 8.25 -2.27
N SER A 112 13.81 7.78 -1.08
CA SER A 112 13.55 6.35 -0.81
C SER A 112 12.35 5.81 -1.59
N LEU A 113 11.50 6.68 -2.12
CA LEU A 113 10.37 6.31 -2.97
C LEU A 113 10.81 5.82 -4.36
N ALA A 114 11.96 6.28 -4.87
CA ALA A 114 12.37 6.09 -6.27
C ALA A 114 12.37 4.63 -6.77
N PRO A 115 12.82 3.62 -5.99
CA PRO A 115 12.78 2.22 -6.43
C PRO A 115 11.36 1.70 -6.69
N PHE A 116 10.33 2.32 -6.11
CA PHE A 116 8.94 1.89 -6.13
C PHE A 116 8.07 2.67 -7.13
N LEU A 117 8.66 3.62 -7.87
CA LEU A 117 7.95 4.44 -8.87
C LEU A 117 8.06 3.91 -10.31
N LYS A 118 8.85 2.86 -10.54
CA LYS A 118 8.99 2.26 -11.87
C LYS A 118 7.85 1.27 -12.09
N SER A 119 7.12 1.48 -13.19
CA SER A 119 6.08 0.57 -13.68
C SER A 119 6.64 -0.46 -14.63
#